data_AF-A0A8C7EL23-F1
#
_entry.id   AF-A0A8C7EL23-F1
#
_cell.length_a   1.000
_cell.length_b   1.000
_cell.length_c   1.000
_cell.angle_alpha   90.00
_cell.angle_beta   90.00
_cell.angle_gamma   90.00
#
_symmetry.space_group_name_H-M   'P 1'
#
loop_
_entity.id
_entity.type
_entity.pdbx_description
1 polymer ?
#
loop_
_entity_poly.entity_id
_entity_poly.type
_entity_poly.pdbx_seq_one_letter_code
_entity_poly.pdbx_strand_id
1 'polypeptide(L)'
;MALTVHFEEAATAKERSKIAKIGAFCCGLSLCNQHTIVLYILCIIPWILFRLLKEKELSLGSLLKFSVYFSAGLLPYAYLPISSYLNQARWTWGDQTTLLGFMTHFLREEYGTFSLFSINKYEDPTLTQHSRPRSLGKHMFSKKMMTYEWYLPKMAKHLPGVNFPGDRWNPVEGVLPSGMVTFNLYHFLEINKQKKTFVCIGIHEGDPTWKKNYSLWPWGSCDKLVPSDIVFNPEEWIKLTRNIYNWTEEYGRFDPSSWESVANEEMWQARMKTPFFIFNLAETANIPSSVKAQLYTHAYNLYKEIVSLQKEHPVNWHKNYAIACERMLRLQERGVDPEVLLSETIRHFRLYTQKARNDPQLPDLFVALKHLRKELQSLRNRKNV
;
A
#
# COMPACT_ATOMS: atom_id res chain seq x y z
N MET A 1 17.51 -2.98 -28.55
CA MET A 1 18.20 -4.18 -29.08
C MET A 1 17.82 -4.48 -30.53
N ALA A 2 16.55 -4.74 -30.86
CA ALA A 2 16.16 -5.05 -32.26
C ALA A 2 16.62 -3.99 -33.30
N LEU A 3 16.42 -2.70 -33.01
CA LEU A 3 16.86 -1.62 -33.91
C LEU A 3 18.39 -1.54 -34.09
N THR A 4 19.16 -1.94 -33.08
CA THR A 4 20.63 -1.96 -33.14
C THR A 4 21.11 -3.09 -34.04
N VAL A 5 20.48 -4.27 -33.95
CA VAL A 5 20.77 -5.42 -34.83
C VAL A 5 20.43 -5.07 -36.28
N HIS A 6 19.23 -4.54 -36.53
CA HIS A 6 18.85 -4.11 -37.87
C HIS A 6 19.75 -3.00 -38.43
N PHE A 7 20.28 -2.11 -37.59
CA PHE A 7 21.23 -1.09 -38.03
C PHE A 7 22.55 -1.69 -38.50
N GLU A 8 23.05 -2.70 -37.79
CA GLU A 8 24.29 -3.43 -38.14
C GLU A 8 24.10 -4.27 -39.41
N GLU A 9 22.95 -4.91 -39.57
CA GLU A 9 22.61 -5.74 -40.74
C GLU A 9 22.24 -4.94 -41.99
N ALA A 10 22.01 -3.62 -41.86
CA ALA A 10 21.56 -2.79 -42.98
C ALA A 10 22.65 -2.67 -44.05
N ALA A 11 22.35 -3.14 -45.26
CA ALA A 11 23.28 -3.14 -46.39
C ALA A 11 23.48 -1.74 -46.98
N THR A 12 22.45 -0.88 -46.98
CA THR A 12 22.48 0.42 -47.66
C THR A 12 22.54 1.62 -46.71
N ALA A 13 23.18 2.71 -47.17
CA ALA A 13 23.22 4.00 -46.47
C ALA A 13 21.81 4.55 -46.16
N LYS A 14 20.87 4.33 -47.08
CA LYS A 14 19.48 4.78 -46.93
C LYS A 14 18.76 4.03 -45.81
N GLU A 15 18.98 2.72 -45.70
CA GLU A 15 18.42 1.90 -44.62
C GLU A 15 19.04 2.24 -43.27
N ARG A 16 20.37 2.36 -43.19
CA ARG A 16 21.08 2.83 -41.98
C ARG A 16 20.55 4.18 -41.51
N SER A 17 20.40 5.15 -42.42
CA SER A 17 19.84 6.46 -42.11
C SER A 17 18.39 6.38 -41.63
N LYS A 18 17.56 5.52 -42.22
CA LYS A 18 16.16 5.30 -41.81
C LYS A 18 16.10 4.71 -40.39
N ILE A 19 16.87 3.65 -40.13
CA ILE A 19 16.90 2.97 -38.84
C ILE A 19 17.45 3.90 -37.76
N ALA A 20 18.48 4.69 -38.04
CA ALA A 20 19.03 5.67 -37.11
C ALA A 20 17.99 6.76 -36.72
N LYS A 21 17.15 7.22 -37.65
CA LYS A 21 16.05 8.17 -37.36
C LYS A 21 14.98 7.54 -36.46
N ILE A 22 14.57 6.31 -36.77
CA ILE A 22 13.61 5.56 -35.94
C ILE A 22 14.21 5.33 -34.55
N GLY A 23 15.48 4.94 -34.49
CA GLY A 23 16.24 4.80 -33.25
C GLY A 23 16.27 6.07 -32.43
N ALA A 24 16.60 7.22 -33.04
CA ALA A 24 16.61 8.52 -32.38
C ALA A 24 15.23 8.86 -31.79
N PHE A 25 14.16 8.67 -32.55
CA PHE A 25 12.79 8.85 -32.06
C PHE A 25 12.46 7.92 -30.88
N CYS A 26 12.78 6.62 -31.01
CA CYS A 26 12.55 5.64 -29.95
C CYS A 26 13.38 5.93 -28.69
N CYS A 27 14.60 6.47 -28.81
CA CYS A 27 15.41 6.90 -27.67
C CYS A 27 14.74 8.04 -26.91
N GLY A 28 14.23 9.06 -27.62
CA GLY A 28 13.45 10.15 -27.01
C GLY A 28 12.19 9.62 -26.31
N LEU A 29 11.41 8.79 -27.01
CA LEU A 29 10.19 8.20 -26.45
C LEU A 29 10.45 7.30 -25.23
N SER A 30 11.56 6.55 -25.24
CA SER A 30 11.95 5.70 -24.12
C SER A 30 12.28 6.51 -22.86
N LEU A 31 12.87 7.71 -23.01
CA LEU A 31 13.13 8.61 -21.90
C LEU A 31 11.85 9.13 -21.25
N CYS A 32 10.73 9.20 -21.98
CA CYS A 32 9.42 9.53 -21.43
C CYS A 32 8.83 8.42 -20.54
N ASN A 33 9.31 7.18 -20.70
CA ASN A 33 8.83 6.04 -19.92
C ASN A 33 9.78 5.69 -18.76
N GLN A 34 11.08 5.56 -19.04
CA GLN A 34 12.07 5.05 -18.09
C GLN A 34 13.42 5.76 -18.25
N HIS A 35 13.82 6.54 -17.24
CA HIS A 35 15.08 7.32 -17.27
C HIS A 35 16.35 6.46 -17.27
N THR A 36 16.30 5.23 -16.75
CA THR A 36 17.47 4.32 -16.74
C THR A 36 17.95 3.95 -18.14
N ILE A 37 17.15 4.18 -19.19
CA ILE A 37 17.55 4.01 -20.58
C ILE A 37 18.73 4.91 -20.98
N VAL A 38 19.01 5.99 -20.25
CA VAL A 38 20.19 6.85 -20.46
C VAL A 38 21.47 6.01 -20.50
N LEU A 39 21.60 5.00 -19.65
CA LEU A 39 22.78 4.12 -19.62
C LEU A 39 22.98 3.38 -20.95
N TYR A 40 21.90 2.96 -21.59
CA TYR A 40 21.94 2.32 -22.91
C TYR A 40 22.22 3.32 -24.04
N ILE A 41 21.58 4.48 -23.98
CA ILE A 41 21.73 5.56 -24.96
C ILE A 41 23.18 6.07 -25.00
N LEU A 42 23.82 6.21 -23.84
CA LEU A 42 25.21 6.65 -23.70
C LEU A 42 26.21 5.72 -24.39
N CYS A 43 25.91 4.42 -24.52
CA CYS A 43 26.75 3.47 -25.24
C CYS A 43 26.41 3.41 -26.73
N ILE A 44 25.12 3.38 -27.08
CA ILE A 44 24.67 3.11 -28.44
C ILE A 44 24.80 4.34 -29.35
N ILE A 45 24.52 5.55 -28.86
CA ILE A 45 24.63 6.75 -29.70
C ILE A 45 26.07 6.95 -30.21
N PRO A 46 27.12 6.94 -29.37
CA PRO A 46 28.49 7.08 -29.86
C PRO A 46 28.88 6.00 -30.85
N TRP A 47 28.46 4.75 -30.63
CA TRP A 47 28.72 3.64 -31.54
C TRP A 47 28.06 3.84 -32.91
N ILE A 48 26.78 4.22 -32.96
CA ILE A 48 26.07 4.52 -34.22
C ILE A 48 26.74 5.70 -34.95
N LEU A 49 27.08 6.77 -34.23
CA LEU A 49 27.73 7.94 -34.82
C LEU A 49 29.13 7.60 -35.37
N PHE A 50 29.90 6.79 -34.64
CA PHE A 50 31.20 6.30 -35.08
C PHE A 50 31.08 5.44 -36.35
N ARG A 51 30.09 4.53 -36.39
CA ARG A 51 29.79 3.72 -37.59
C ARG A 51 29.44 4.60 -38.78
N LEU A 52 28.52 5.55 -38.63
CA LEU A 52 28.14 6.48 -39.71
C LEU A 52 29.31 7.36 -40.15
N LEU A 53 30.21 7.74 -39.23
CA LEU A 53 31.42 8.48 -39.57
C LEU A 53 32.39 7.63 -40.39
N LYS A 54 32.62 6.38 -39.98
CA LYS A 54 33.49 5.42 -40.68
C LYS A 54 33.03 5.17 -42.12
N GLU A 55 31.72 5.03 -42.32
CA GLU A 55 31.11 4.83 -43.64
C GLU A 55 30.96 6.15 -44.45
N LYS A 56 31.40 7.29 -43.91
CA LYS A 56 31.27 8.64 -44.51
C LYS A 56 29.83 9.07 -44.78
N GLU A 57 28.89 8.57 -43.98
CA GLU A 57 27.44 8.85 -44.07
C GLU A 57 27.00 9.93 -43.05
N LEU A 58 27.89 10.28 -42.12
CA LEU A 58 27.64 11.31 -41.13
C LEU A 58 27.83 12.71 -41.73
N SER A 59 26.77 13.51 -41.68
CA SER A 59 26.79 14.92 -42.07
C SER A 59 26.09 15.77 -41.01
N LEU A 60 26.34 17.08 -41.02
CA LEU A 60 25.61 18.02 -40.15
C LEU A 60 24.10 17.92 -40.38
N GLY A 61 23.65 17.77 -41.63
CA GLY A 61 22.24 17.59 -41.96
C GLY A 61 21.66 16.29 -41.40
N SER A 62 22.44 15.20 -41.34
CA SER A 62 22.03 13.95 -40.69
C SER A 62 21.90 14.12 -39.17
N LEU A 63 22.84 14.81 -38.52
CA LEU A 63 22.80 15.10 -37.08
C LEU A 63 21.59 15.96 -36.70
N LEU A 64 21.28 16.99 -37.50
CA LEU A 64 20.09 17.82 -37.31
C LEU A 64 18.81 16.99 -37.43
N LYS A 65 18.73 16.10 -38.43
CA LYS A 65 17.58 15.19 -38.57
C LYS A 65 17.45 14.29 -37.33
N PHE A 66 18.52 13.64 -36.89
CA PHE A 66 18.46 12.78 -35.69
C PHE A 66 18.00 13.58 -34.45
N SER A 67 18.48 14.81 -34.28
CA SER A 67 18.06 15.69 -33.19
C SER A 67 16.58 16.03 -33.24
N VAL A 68 16.03 16.28 -34.44
CA VAL A 68 14.59 16.50 -34.64
C VAL A 68 13.79 15.25 -34.31
N TYR A 69 14.20 14.06 -34.78
CA TYR A 69 13.50 12.80 -34.46
C TYR A 69 13.55 12.49 -32.96
N PHE A 70 14.70 12.70 -32.31
CA PHE A 70 14.84 12.53 -30.87
C PHE A 70 13.92 13.49 -30.09
N SER A 71 13.91 14.77 -30.47
CA SER A 71 13.04 15.78 -29.87
C SER A 71 11.55 15.47 -30.09
N ALA A 72 11.19 14.94 -31.27
CA ALA A 72 9.84 14.45 -31.54
C ALA A 72 9.45 13.28 -30.63
N GLY A 73 10.40 12.41 -30.27
CA GLY A 73 10.19 11.35 -29.28
C GLY A 73 9.89 11.89 -27.87
N LEU A 74 10.39 13.07 -27.53
CA LEU A 74 10.16 13.73 -26.23
C LEU A 74 8.83 14.48 -26.15
N LEU A 75 8.06 14.59 -27.24
CA LEU A 75 6.78 15.29 -27.26
C LEU A 75 5.79 14.89 -26.15
N PRO A 76 5.71 13.63 -25.67
CA PRO A 76 4.87 13.29 -24.53
C PRO A 76 5.15 14.13 -23.27
N TYR A 77 6.37 14.63 -23.06
CA TYR A 77 6.68 15.51 -21.94
C TYR A 77 5.99 16.87 -22.01
N ALA A 78 5.64 17.37 -23.20
CA ALA A 78 4.90 18.62 -23.36
C ALA A 78 3.51 18.56 -22.70
N TYR A 79 2.95 17.35 -22.54
CA TYR A 79 1.68 17.16 -21.84
C TYR A 79 1.77 17.60 -20.38
N LEU A 80 2.91 17.44 -19.71
CA LEU A 80 3.06 17.74 -18.29
C LEU A 80 2.79 19.23 -17.96
N PRO A 81 3.52 20.21 -18.54
CA PRO A 81 3.27 21.62 -18.25
C PRO A 81 1.88 22.06 -18.71
N ILE A 82 1.39 21.56 -19.86
CA ILE A 82 0.04 21.87 -20.36
C ILE A 82 -1.03 21.41 -19.35
N SER A 83 -0.95 20.15 -18.93
CA SER A 83 -1.88 19.56 -17.96
C SER A 83 -1.82 20.25 -16.60
N SER A 84 -0.61 20.63 -16.16
CA SER A 84 -0.37 21.33 -14.89
C SER A 84 -0.92 22.76 -14.90
N TYR A 85 -0.81 23.45 -16.04
CA TYR A 85 -1.33 24.81 -16.24
C TYR A 85 -2.85 24.83 -16.32
N LEU A 86 -3.44 23.93 -17.12
CA LEU A 86 -4.89 23.76 -17.18
C LEU A 86 -5.45 23.20 -15.86
N ASN A 87 -4.59 22.56 -15.06
CA ASN A 87 -4.90 21.88 -13.81
C ASN A 87 -6.16 20.99 -13.99
N GLN A 88 -6.16 20.22 -15.09
CA GLN A 88 -7.21 19.25 -15.44
C GLN A 88 -6.95 17.88 -14.80
N ALA A 89 -5.68 17.54 -14.59
CA ALA A 89 -5.31 16.29 -13.95
C ALA A 89 -5.80 16.30 -12.49
N ARG A 90 -6.68 15.36 -12.17
CA ARG A 90 -7.16 15.12 -10.79
C ARG A 90 -6.09 14.56 -9.86
N TRP A 91 -4.94 14.17 -10.43
CA TRP A 91 -3.81 13.58 -9.74
C TRP A 91 -2.55 14.03 -10.47
N THR A 92 -1.68 14.73 -9.77
CA THR A 92 -0.38 15.18 -10.29
C THR A 92 0.72 14.95 -9.27
N TRP A 93 1.94 14.80 -9.75
CA TRP A 93 3.16 14.66 -8.97
C TRP A 93 4.04 15.87 -9.25
N GLY A 94 3.94 16.92 -8.44
CA GLY A 94 4.65 18.18 -8.65
C GLY A 94 3.81 19.25 -9.33
N ASP A 95 4.31 20.48 -9.29
CA ASP A 95 3.85 21.60 -10.12
C ASP A 95 4.83 21.86 -11.26
N GLN A 96 4.40 21.60 -12.49
CA GLN A 96 5.18 21.77 -13.72
C GLN A 96 4.79 23.03 -14.50
N THR A 97 4.13 24.00 -13.85
CA THR A 97 3.75 25.27 -14.51
C THR A 97 4.94 26.18 -14.81
N THR A 98 6.06 25.98 -14.13
CA THR A 98 7.31 26.72 -14.34
C THR A 98 8.38 25.81 -14.94
N LEU A 99 9.39 26.40 -15.60
CA LEU A 99 10.53 25.64 -16.10
C LEU A 99 11.27 24.91 -14.97
N LEU A 100 11.46 25.58 -13.82
CA LEU A 100 12.07 24.97 -12.64
C LEU A 100 11.25 23.77 -12.16
N GLY A 101 9.94 23.92 -12.01
CA GLY A 101 9.05 22.83 -11.61
C GLY A 101 9.02 21.66 -12.59
N PHE A 102 9.07 21.94 -13.90
CA PHE A 102 9.23 20.92 -14.93
C PHE A 102 10.57 20.18 -14.76
N MET A 103 11.67 20.89 -14.53
CA MET A 103 13.00 20.29 -14.35
C MET A 103 13.06 19.46 -13.06
N THR A 104 12.51 19.95 -11.94
CA THR A 104 12.38 19.20 -10.67
C THR A 104 11.61 17.88 -10.88
N HIS A 105 10.51 17.91 -11.64
CA HIS A 105 9.77 16.69 -11.97
C HIS A 105 10.55 15.78 -12.93
N PHE A 106 11.12 16.33 -14.00
CA PHE A 106 11.89 15.59 -15.00
C PHE A 106 13.09 14.89 -14.35
N LEU A 107 13.84 15.58 -13.51
CA LEU A 107 14.98 15.03 -12.75
C LEU A 107 14.56 14.14 -11.58
N ARG A 108 13.25 14.04 -11.32
CA ARG A 108 12.65 13.22 -10.25
C ARG A 108 13.19 13.56 -8.86
N GLU A 109 13.49 14.84 -8.62
CA GLU A 109 14.05 15.31 -7.34
C GLU A 109 13.11 14.97 -6.17
N GLU A 110 11.79 15.11 -6.36
CA GLU A 110 10.79 14.86 -5.32
C GLU A 110 10.48 13.36 -5.09
N TYR A 111 10.98 12.47 -5.95
CA TYR A 111 10.76 11.01 -5.83
C TYR A 111 11.74 10.34 -4.86
N GLY A 112 12.73 11.07 -4.34
CA GLY A 112 13.72 10.54 -3.40
C GLY A 112 14.73 9.58 -4.03
N THR A 113 14.93 9.61 -5.36
CA THR A 113 15.76 8.65 -6.10
C THR A 113 17.25 8.67 -5.70
N PHE A 114 17.75 9.78 -5.14
CA PHE A 114 19.13 9.91 -4.66
C PHE A 114 19.24 10.15 -3.15
N SER A 115 18.11 10.27 -2.46
CA SER A 115 18.08 10.28 -1.00
C SER A 115 17.82 8.87 -0.55
N LEU A 116 18.89 8.16 -0.19
CA LEU A 116 18.77 6.91 0.57
C LEU A 116 18.23 7.31 1.95
N PHE A 117 16.91 7.39 2.06
CA PHE A 117 16.27 7.53 3.36
C PHE A 117 16.73 6.32 4.17
N SER A 118 17.40 6.56 5.29
CA SER A 118 17.85 5.51 6.21
C SER A 118 16.61 4.81 6.75
N ILE A 119 16.18 3.74 6.07
CA ILE A 119 15.22 2.77 6.58
C ILE A 119 16.03 1.82 7.45
N ASN A 120 16.33 2.23 8.68
CA ASN A 120 16.72 1.26 9.69
C ASN A 120 15.44 0.58 10.21
N LYS A 121 15.18 -0.61 9.65
CA LYS A 121 14.19 -1.63 10.04
C LYS A 121 12.74 -1.14 10.18
N TYR A 122 11.91 -1.41 9.18
CA TYR A 122 10.78 -2.35 9.20
C TYR A 122 10.15 -2.33 7.80
N GLU A 123 9.77 -3.51 7.31
CA GLU A 123 9.41 -3.82 5.92
C GLU A 123 8.43 -2.81 5.29
N ASP A 124 8.84 -2.20 4.17
CA ASP A 124 7.96 -1.47 3.26
C ASP A 124 7.96 -2.20 1.90
N PRO A 125 6.86 -2.86 1.54
CA PRO A 125 6.67 -3.31 0.18
C PRO A 125 5.47 -2.61 -0.47
N THR A 126 5.38 -1.27 -0.52
CA THR A 126 4.30 -0.65 -1.32
C THR A 126 4.67 0.66 -2.04
N LEU A 127 5.16 0.51 -3.28
CA LEU A 127 4.93 1.49 -4.34
C LEU A 127 3.44 1.48 -4.71
N THR A 128 2.74 2.57 -4.44
CA THR A 128 1.29 2.69 -4.70
C THR A 128 1.02 2.79 -6.21
N GLN A 129 0.35 1.80 -6.77
CA GLN A 129 -0.41 1.96 -8.01
C GLN A 129 -1.74 2.66 -7.69
N HIS A 130 -2.01 3.77 -8.38
CA HIS A 130 -3.29 4.45 -8.32
C HIS A 130 -4.35 3.66 -9.12
N SER A 131 -5.16 2.86 -8.44
CA SER A 131 -6.39 2.33 -9.02
C SER A 131 -7.47 3.43 -9.04
N ARG A 132 -8.18 3.57 -10.17
CA ARG A 132 -9.28 4.53 -10.35
C ARG A 132 -10.53 4.04 -9.60
N PRO A 133 -11.05 4.74 -8.57
CA PRO A 133 -12.44 4.58 -8.20
C PRO A 133 -13.26 5.51 -9.10
N ARG A 134 -13.77 5.00 -10.23
CA ARG A 134 -14.96 5.61 -10.83
C ARG A 134 -16.15 5.16 -9.99
N SER A 135 -17.01 6.13 -9.60
CA SER A 135 -18.42 5.97 -9.17
C SER A 135 -18.82 6.11 -7.70
N LEU A 136 -17.95 6.47 -6.76
CA LEU A 136 -18.41 6.87 -5.41
C LEU A 136 -17.89 8.27 -5.11
N GLY A 137 -18.72 9.17 -4.57
CA GLY A 137 -18.37 10.54 -4.15
C GLY A 137 -17.37 10.58 -2.99
N LYS A 138 -16.27 9.84 -3.11
CA LYS A 138 -15.18 9.64 -2.16
C LYS A 138 -13.98 10.42 -2.66
N HIS A 139 -13.47 11.29 -1.80
CA HIS A 139 -12.22 12.00 -2.02
C HIS A 139 -11.08 11.16 -1.45
N MET A 140 -10.03 10.99 -2.24
CA MET A 140 -8.81 10.32 -1.81
C MET A 140 -7.66 11.33 -1.96
N PHE A 141 -6.73 11.32 -1.02
CA PHE A 141 -5.54 12.15 -1.05
C PHE A 141 -4.46 11.49 -0.18
N SER A 142 -3.21 11.87 -0.38
CA SER A 142 -2.09 11.29 0.35
C SER A 142 -1.57 12.28 1.39
N LYS A 143 -1.49 11.83 2.65
CA LYS A 143 -0.87 12.60 3.74
C LYS A 143 0.56 13.00 3.43
N LYS A 144 1.34 12.09 2.82
CA LYS A 144 2.73 12.38 2.41
C LYS A 144 2.77 13.47 1.35
N MET A 145 1.82 13.47 0.41
CA MET A 145 1.80 14.48 -0.63
C MET A 145 1.39 15.87 -0.11
N MET A 146 0.54 15.94 0.92
CA MET A 146 0.17 17.21 1.57
C MET A 146 1.34 17.91 2.28
N THR A 147 2.50 17.26 2.43
CA THR A 147 3.70 17.91 2.97
C THR A 147 4.47 18.70 1.90
N TYR A 148 4.10 18.65 0.63
CA TYR A 148 4.71 19.46 -0.42
C TYR A 148 3.92 20.76 -0.63
N GLU A 149 4.65 21.87 -0.83
CA GLU A 149 4.07 23.22 -0.96
C GLU A 149 3.12 23.35 -2.15
N TRP A 150 3.39 22.63 -3.23
CA TRP A 150 2.56 22.66 -4.44
C TRP A 150 1.26 21.86 -4.31
N TYR A 151 1.13 20.95 -3.33
CA TYR A 151 0.08 19.93 -3.36
C TYR A 151 -1.32 20.50 -3.19
N LEU A 152 -1.59 21.23 -2.11
CA LEU A 152 -2.93 21.78 -1.87
C LEU A 152 -3.35 22.81 -2.92
N PRO A 153 -2.49 23.74 -3.37
CA PRO A 153 -2.80 24.63 -4.49
C PRO A 153 -3.27 23.91 -5.76
N LYS A 154 -2.70 22.73 -6.05
CA LYS A 154 -3.11 21.93 -7.22
C LYS A 154 -4.35 21.08 -6.96
N MET A 155 -4.42 20.46 -5.80
CA MET A 155 -5.34 19.35 -5.54
C MET A 155 -6.64 19.77 -4.85
N ALA A 156 -6.64 20.82 -4.02
CA ALA A 156 -7.80 21.18 -3.19
C ALA A 156 -9.06 21.45 -4.04
N LYS A 157 -8.91 22.08 -5.21
CA LYS A 157 -10.04 22.35 -6.12
C LYS A 157 -10.72 21.08 -6.67
N HIS A 158 -10.00 19.94 -6.67
CA HIS A 158 -10.52 18.65 -7.11
C HIS A 158 -11.16 17.84 -5.96
N LEU A 159 -11.20 18.41 -4.75
CA LEU A 159 -11.72 17.78 -3.53
C LEU A 159 -12.90 18.59 -2.97
N PRO A 160 -14.00 18.78 -3.73
CA PRO A 160 -15.10 19.63 -3.33
C PRO A 160 -15.70 19.24 -1.97
N GLY A 161 -15.85 20.24 -1.12
CA GLY A 161 -16.41 20.10 0.23
C GLY A 161 -15.45 19.53 1.26
N VAL A 162 -14.19 19.22 0.92
CA VAL A 162 -13.10 18.98 1.90
C VAL A 162 -12.43 20.31 2.20
N ASN A 163 -12.37 20.68 3.48
CA ASN A 163 -11.83 21.97 3.90
C ASN A 163 -10.44 21.76 4.50
N PHE A 164 -9.45 22.54 4.05
CA PHE A 164 -8.09 22.47 4.56
C PHE A 164 -7.83 23.64 5.52
N PRO A 165 -7.31 23.42 6.75
CA PRO A 165 -7.08 24.48 7.73
C PRO A 165 -5.93 25.43 7.41
N GLY A 166 -5.12 25.10 6.40
CA GLY A 166 -3.95 25.87 5.98
C GLY A 166 -3.42 25.38 4.64
N ASP A 167 -2.18 25.76 4.33
CA ASP A 167 -1.55 25.59 3.03
C ASP A 167 -0.73 24.29 2.93
N ARG A 168 -0.31 23.73 4.07
CA ARG A 168 0.60 22.58 4.11
C ARG A 168 0.42 21.73 5.34
N TRP A 169 0.50 20.42 5.17
CA TRP A 169 0.53 19.50 6.29
C TRP A 169 1.83 19.58 7.09
N ASN A 170 1.73 19.69 8.41
CA ASN A 170 2.86 19.52 9.34
C ASN A 170 2.33 19.00 10.69
N PRO A 171 3.02 18.04 11.34
CA PRO A 171 2.67 17.62 12.71
C PRO A 171 2.63 18.79 13.71
N VAL A 172 3.43 19.84 13.49
CA VAL A 172 3.45 21.07 14.27
C VAL A 172 2.80 22.20 13.47
N GLU A 173 1.75 22.79 14.03
CA GLU A 173 1.07 23.94 13.43
C GLU A 173 1.86 25.23 13.65
N GLY A 174 1.76 26.14 12.71
CA GLY A 174 2.43 27.43 12.75
C GLY A 174 2.48 28.09 11.38
N VAL A 175 3.31 29.12 11.28
CA VAL A 175 3.60 29.81 10.03
C VAL A 175 5.06 29.54 9.67
N LEU A 176 5.30 28.96 8.50
CA LEU A 176 6.65 28.73 8.00
C LEU A 176 7.32 30.06 7.60
N PRO A 177 8.65 30.13 7.48
CA PRO A 177 9.34 31.34 6.99
C PRO A 177 8.85 31.83 5.62
N SER A 178 8.27 30.94 4.81
CA SER A 178 7.62 31.26 3.53
C SER A 178 6.26 31.97 3.67
N GLY A 179 5.73 32.12 4.88
CA GLY A 179 4.39 32.63 5.16
C GLY A 179 3.28 31.58 5.07
N MET A 180 3.60 30.34 4.70
CA MET A 180 2.62 29.25 4.63
C MET A 180 2.12 28.85 6.02
N VAL A 181 0.80 28.71 6.14
CA VAL A 181 0.14 28.22 7.36
C VAL A 181 0.13 26.70 7.34
N THR A 182 0.63 26.07 8.40
CA THR A 182 0.62 24.61 8.53
C THR A 182 -0.53 24.11 9.39
N PHE A 183 -0.98 22.89 9.11
CA PHE A 183 -1.99 22.19 9.90
C PHE A 183 -1.65 20.71 10.10
N ASN A 184 -2.14 20.12 11.19
CA ASN A 184 -1.92 18.71 11.52
C ASN A 184 -3.17 17.84 11.25
N LEU A 185 -3.08 16.52 11.50
CA LEU A 185 -4.20 15.61 11.29
C LEU A 185 -5.40 15.97 12.16
N TYR A 186 -5.18 16.27 13.43
CA TYR A 186 -6.26 16.58 14.36
C TYR A 186 -7.11 17.76 13.87
N HIS A 187 -6.48 18.89 13.55
CA HIS A 187 -7.20 20.08 13.07
C HIS A 187 -7.91 19.82 11.73
N PHE A 188 -7.29 19.07 10.83
CA PHE A 188 -7.93 18.63 9.59
C PHE A 188 -9.21 17.80 9.87
N LEU A 189 -9.16 16.87 10.82
CA LEU A 189 -10.31 16.05 11.19
C LEU A 189 -11.42 16.87 11.86
N GLU A 190 -11.07 17.82 12.74
CA GLU A 190 -12.03 18.68 13.42
C GLU A 190 -12.83 19.54 12.43
N ILE A 191 -12.16 20.17 11.46
CA ILE A 191 -12.81 20.99 10.42
C ILE A 191 -13.71 20.13 9.50
N ASN A 192 -13.36 18.84 9.33
CA ASN A 192 -14.09 17.92 8.46
C ASN A 192 -14.90 16.87 9.23
N LYS A 193 -15.24 17.11 10.50
CA LYS A 193 -15.86 16.10 11.39
C LYS A 193 -17.18 15.53 10.89
N GLN A 194 -17.90 16.27 10.05
CA GLN A 194 -19.13 15.85 9.38
C GLN A 194 -18.90 14.76 8.32
N LYS A 195 -17.65 14.53 7.90
CA LYS A 195 -17.29 13.52 6.90
C LYS A 195 -16.75 12.27 7.56
N LYS A 196 -17.07 11.12 6.97
CA LYS A 196 -16.44 9.85 7.32
C LYS A 196 -15.04 9.80 6.71
N THR A 197 -14.02 9.74 7.56
CA THR A 197 -12.62 9.66 7.13
C THR A 197 -12.11 8.23 7.26
N PHE A 198 -11.44 7.75 6.23
CA PHE A 198 -10.84 6.42 6.17
C PHE A 198 -9.36 6.55 5.85
N VAL A 199 -8.56 5.72 6.51
CA VAL A 199 -7.12 5.62 6.33
C VAL A 199 -6.82 4.25 5.77
N CYS A 200 -6.20 4.21 4.60
CA CYS A 200 -5.77 2.97 3.98
C CYS A 200 -4.25 2.87 4.09
N ILE A 201 -3.72 1.67 4.36
CA ILE A 201 -2.27 1.44 4.51
C ILE A 201 -1.69 2.11 5.78
N GLY A 202 -2.54 2.45 6.75
CA GLY A 202 -2.14 3.01 8.04
C GLY A 202 -1.82 4.51 8.03
N ILE A 203 -1.63 5.07 9.23
CA ILE A 203 -1.21 6.46 9.43
C ILE A 203 0.28 6.46 9.80
N HIS A 204 1.10 7.22 9.06
CA HIS A 204 2.50 7.43 9.41
C HIS A 204 2.64 7.97 10.85
N GLU A 205 3.51 7.35 11.65
CA GLU A 205 3.66 7.58 13.09
C GLU A 205 4.11 8.99 13.47
N GLY A 206 4.76 9.70 12.55
CA GLY A 206 5.28 11.06 12.75
C GLY A 206 4.22 12.14 13.03
N ASP A 207 2.94 11.82 13.12
CA ASP A 207 1.90 12.73 13.62
C ASP A 207 0.98 12.00 14.62
N PRO A 208 1.18 12.18 15.93
CA PRO A 208 0.33 11.59 16.97
C PRO A 208 -0.87 12.47 17.36
N THR A 209 -1.06 13.65 16.76
CA THR A 209 -2.04 14.67 17.22
C THR A 209 -3.47 14.14 17.30
N TRP A 210 -3.86 13.26 16.38
CA TRP A 210 -5.18 12.65 16.31
C TRP A 210 -5.46 11.63 17.41
N LYS A 211 -4.43 10.98 17.98
CA LYS A 211 -4.58 9.80 18.87
C LYS A 211 -5.32 10.11 20.16
N LYS A 212 -5.36 11.39 20.58
CA LYS A 212 -6.05 11.83 21.80
C LYS A 212 -7.57 11.77 21.64
N ASN A 213 -8.08 12.13 20.46
CA ASN A 213 -9.50 12.36 20.22
C ASN A 213 -10.11 11.39 19.20
N TYR A 214 -9.29 10.56 18.55
CA TYR A 214 -9.74 9.60 17.56
C TYR A 214 -9.11 8.22 17.78
N SER A 215 -9.84 7.20 17.37
CA SER A 215 -9.41 5.81 17.29
C SER A 215 -9.58 5.27 15.86
N LEU A 216 -8.84 4.22 15.53
CA LEU A 216 -8.91 3.54 14.25
C LEU A 216 -9.72 2.25 14.40
N TRP A 217 -10.83 2.14 13.68
CA TRP A 217 -11.67 0.94 13.67
C TRP A 217 -11.59 0.28 12.30
N PRO A 218 -11.45 -1.04 12.21
CA PRO A 218 -11.22 -1.72 10.94
C PRO A 218 -12.38 -1.56 9.96
N TRP A 219 -12.08 -1.23 8.71
CA TRP A 219 -13.04 -1.05 7.63
C TRP A 219 -12.48 -1.55 6.29
N GLY A 220 -12.69 -2.82 5.98
CA GLY A 220 -12.11 -3.35 4.74
C GLY A 220 -10.59 -3.50 4.89
N SER A 221 -9.86 -3.17 3.83
CA SER A 221 -8.39 -3.01 3.87
C SER A 221 -7.95 -1.69 4.51
N CYS A 222 -8.89 -0.78 4.79
CA CYS A 222 -8.65 0.49 5.45
C CYS A 222 -9.12 0.43 6.91
N ASP A 223 -8.94 1.54 7.60
CA ASP A 223 -9.43 1.78 8.95
C ASP A 223 -10.24 3.09 8.94
N LYS A 224 -11.37 3.11 9.62
CA LYS A 224 -12.18 4.31 9.82
C LYS A 224 -11.62 5.08 11.01
N LEU A 225 -11.42 6.39 10.85
CA LEU A 225 -11.17 7.29 11.96
C LEU A 225 -12.50 7.59 12.66
N VAL A 226 -12.56 7.25 13.95
CA VAL A 226 -13.77 7.39 14.78
C VAL A 226 -13.44 8.26 16.00
N PRO A 227 -14.20 9.34 16.25
CA PRO A 227 -14.05 10.13 17.46
C PRO A 227 -14.11 9.25 18.73
N SER A 228 -13.24 9.54 19.71
CA SER A 228 -13.07 8.72 20.92
C SER A 228 -14.25 8.78 21.89
N ASP A 229 -15.16 9.75 21.73
CA ASP A 229 -16.43 9.84 22.47
C ASP A 229 -17.49 8.85 21.97
N ILE A 230 -17.29 8.25 20.80
CA ILE A 230 -18.18 7.22 20.26
C ILE A 230 -17.88 5.88 20.92
N VAL A 231 -18.90 5.32 21.58
CA VAL A 231 -18.84 4.00 22.20
C VAL A 231 -18.82 2.91 21.13
N PHE A 232 -17.86 1.98 21.22
CA PHE A 232 -17.77 0.84 20.32
C PHE A 232 -18.83 -0.22 20.67
N ASN A 233 -19.73 -0.49 19.71
CA ASN A 233 -20.67 -1.62 19.78
C ASN A 233 -20.18 -2.76 18.87
N PRO A 234 -19.73 -3.91 19.42
CA PRO A 234 -19.19 -5.01 18.63
C PRO A 234 -20.21 -5.64 17.68
N GLU A 235 -21.46 -5.83 18.12
CA GLU A 235 -22.49 -6.50 17.30
C GLU A 235 -22.88 -5.66 16.08
N GLU A 236 -23.09 -4.36 16.30
CA GLU A 236 -23.38 -3.42 15.22
C GLU A 236 -22.21 -3.34 14.24
N TRP A 237 -20.98 -3.25 14.76
CA TRP A 237 -19.78 -3.16 13.92
C TRP A 237 -19.57 -4.43 13.09
N ILE A 238 -19.76 -5.60 13.68
CA ILE A 238 -19.68 -6.89 12.98
C ILE A 238 -20.69 -6.94 11.84
N LYS A 239 -21.95 -6.58 12.12
CA LYS A 239 -23.00 -6.56 11.09
C LYS A 239 -22.63 -5.62 9.94
N LEU A 240 -22.07 -4.46 10.28
CA LEU A 240 -21.67 -3.44 9.33
C LEU A 240 -20.48 -3.86 8.47
N THR A 241 -19.50 -4.58 9.03
CA THR A 241 -18.27 -4.95 8.32
C THR A 241 -18.30 -6.33 7.64
N ARG A 242 -19.27 -7.18 7.97
CA ARG A 242 -19.36 -8.57 7.46
C ARG A 242 -19.23 -8.69 5.94
N ASN A 243 -19.94 -7.83 5.20
CA ASN A 243 -20.06 -7.92 3.73
C ASN A 243 -19.32 -6.79 3.00
N ILE A 244 -18.35 -6.13 3.64
CA ILE A 244 -17.55 -5.09 2.97
C ILE A 244 -16.67 -5.69 1.85
N TYR A 245 -16.40 -7.00 1.91
CA TYR A 245 -15.52 -7.71 1.00
C TYR A 245 -16.30 -8.47 -0.08
N ASN A 246 -16.37 -7.91 -1.30
CA ASN A 246 -16.80 -8.66 -2.49
C ASN A 246 -15.59 -9.06 -3.35
N TRP A 247 -14.57 -9.65 -2.71
CA TRP A 247 -13.34 -10.10 -3.37
C TRP A 247 -13.47 -11.58 -3.73
N THR A 248 -13.47 -11.86 -5.04
CA THR A 248 -13.76 -13.18 -5.60
C THR A 248 -12.49 -13.99 -5.92
N GLU A 249 -11.31 -13.38 -5.83
CA GLU A 249 -10.05 -14.06 -6.16
C GLU A 249 -9.63 -15.02 -5.05
N GLU A 250 -9.28 -16.25 -5.45
CA GLU A 250 -8.82 -17.29 -4.55
C GLU A 250 -7.46 -16.95 -3.92
N TYR A 251 -7.23 -17.44 -2.71
CA TYR A 251 -5.96 -17.26 -2.02
C TYR A 251 -4.83 -18.00 -2.75
N GLY A 252 -3.69 -17.34 -2.96
CA GLY A 252 -2.54 -17.94 -3.64
C GLY A 252 -2.69 -18.16 -5.15
N ARG A 253 -3.73 -17.59 -5.78
CA ARG A 253 -3.97 -17.72 -7.24
C ARG A 253 -2.86 -17.11 -8.10
N PHE A 254 -2.28 -15.99 -7.66
CA PHE A 254 -1.36 -15.18 -8.46
C PHE A 254 0.11 -15.54 -8.20
N ASP A 255 0.97 -15.26 -9.19
CA ASP A 255 2.41 -15.45 -9.04
C ASP A 255 2.95 -14.62 -7.86
N PRO A 256 3.75 -15.18 -6.94
CA PRO A 256 4.25 -14.46 -5.76
C PRO A 256 5.01 -13.17 -6.05
N SER A 257 5.61 -13.02 -7.24
CA SER A 257 6.33 -11.81 -7.66
C SER A 257 5.43 -10.72 -8.28
N SER A 258 4.16 -11.04 -8.51
CA SER A 258 3.19 -10.13 -9.14
C SER A 258 2.59 -9.14 -8.16
N TRP A 259 2.20 -7.96 -8.65
CA TRP A 259 1.49 -6.97 -7.83
C TRP A 259 0.09 -7.47 -7.47
N GLU A 260 -0.52 -8.31 -8.31
CA GLU A 260 -1.79 -8.97 -8.06
C GLU A 260 -1.75 -9.86 -6.82
N SER A 261 -0.63 -10.57 -6.59
CA SER A 261 -0.43 -11.37 -5.38
C SER A 261 -0.42 -10.51 -4.12
N VAL A 262 0.28 -9.37 -4.15
CA VAL A 262 0.30 -8.41 -3.03
C VAL A 262 -1.10 -7.86 -2.76
N ALA A 263 -1.81 -7.43 -3.80
CA ALA A 263 -3.17 -6.93 -3.66
C ALA A 263 -4.13 -8.01 -3.13
N ASN A 264 -4.00 -9.24 -3.60
CA ASN A 264 -4.80 -10.37 -3.14
C ASN A 264 -4.53 -10.68 -1.66
N GLU A 265 -3.26 -10.74 -1.24
CA GLU A 265 -2.88 -10.94 0.17
C GLU A 265 -3.53 -9.87 1.07
N GLU A 266 -3.46 -8.59 0.69
CA GLU A 266 -4.10 -7.49 1.42
C GLU A 266 -5.62 -7.65 1.54
N MET A 267 -6.30 -8.06 0.47
CA MET A 267 -7.75 -8.30 0.49
C MET A 267 -8.13 -9.49 1.39
N TRP A 268 -7.29 -10.52 1.41
CA TRP A 268 -7.49 -11.66 2.31
C TRP A 268 -7.24 -11.25 3.76
N GLN A 269 -6.09 -10.66 4.09
CA GLN A 269 -5.78 -10.20 5.46
C GLN A 269 -6.86 -9.26 6.02
N ALA A 270 -7.45 -8.43 5.17
CA ALA A 270 -8.51 -7.52 5.58
C ALA A 270 -9.71 -8.24 6.24
N ARG A 271 -10.05 -9.47 5.83
CA ARG A 271 -11.14 -10.27 6.42
C ARG A 271 -10.93 -10.53 7.92
N MET A 272 -9.68 -10.58 8.38
CA MET A 272 -9.32 -10.81 9.78
C MET A 272 -9.20 -9.55 10.63
N LYS A 273 -9.29 -8.35 10.05
CA LYS A 273 -9.09 -7.10 10.80
C LYS A 273 -10.16 -6.87 11.87
N THR A 274 -11.43 -7.17 11.58
CA THR A 274 -12.51 -7.03 12.57
C THR A 274 -12.35 -7.95 13.78
N PRO A 275 -12.20 -9.29 13.63
CA PRO A 275 -11.99 -10.15 14.79
C PRO A 275 -10.70 -9.83 15.53
N PHE A 276 -9.62 -9.46 14.82
CA PHE A 276 -8.37 -9.05 15.46
C PHE A 276 -8.53 -7.79 16.31
N PHE A 277 -9.22 -6.77 15.81
CA PHE A 277 -9.50 -5.55 16.55
C PHE A 277 -10.31 -5.82 17.83
N ILE A 278 -11.39 -6.59 17.72
CA ILE A 278 -12.25 -6.96 18.87
C ILE A 278 -11.44 -7.76 19.90
N PHE A 279 -10.64 -8.71 19.45
CA PHE A 279 -9.75 -9.49 20.31
C PHE A 279 -8.74 -8.58 21.03
N ASN A 280 -8.10 -7.66 20.31
CA ASN A 280 -7.13 -6.73 20.89
C ASN A 280 -7.78 -5.77 21.90
N LEU A 281 -9.03 -5.34 21.68
CA LEU A 281 -9.79 -4.59 22.67
C LEU A 281 -9.98 -5.39 23.96
N ALA A 282 -10.28 -6.70 23.88
CA ALA A 282 -10.41 -7.56 25.05
C ALA A 282 -9.10 -7.70 25.85
N GLU A 283 -7.96 -7.76 25.16
CA GLU A 283 -6.63 -7.85 25.77
C GLU A 283 -6.21 -6.54 26.44
N THR A 284 -6.38 -5.41 25.75
CA THR A 284 -5.74 -4.14 26.12
C THR A 284 -6.63 -3.16 26.88
N ALA A 285 -7.96 -3.21 26.69
CA ALA A 285 -8.86 -2.25 27.31
C ALA A 285 -9.04 -2.54 28.81
N ASN A 286 -9.11 -1.47 29.60
CA ASN A 286 -9.47 -1.54 31.01
C ASN A 286 -11.01 -1.58 31.15
N ILE A 287 -11.58 -2.76 30.96
CA ILE A 287 -13.03 -3.01 30.98
C ILE A 287 -13.38 -4.19 31.90
N PRO A 288 -14.63 -4.28 32.41
CA PRO A 288 -15.05 -5.37 33.28
C PRO A 288 -14.86 -6.75 32.65
N SER A 289 -14.56 -7.76 33.46
CA SER A 289 -14.30 -9.13 33.00
C SER A 289 -15.45 -9.75 32.20
N SER A 290 -16.70 -9.42 32.52
CA SER A 290 -17.87 -9.84 31.75
C SER A 290 -17.87 -9.29 30.33
N VAL A 291 -17.48 -8.02 30.16
CA VAL A 291 -17.36 -7.38 28.84
C VAL A 291 -16.18 -7.96 28.07
N LYS A 292 -15.04 -8.23 28.74
CA LYS A 292 -13.91 -8.93 28.11
C LYS A 292 -14.33 -10.29 27.56
N ALA A 293 -15.08 -11.06 28.33
CA ALA A 293 -15.54 -12.38 27.93
C ALA A 293 -16.46 -12.31 26.70
N GLN A 294 -17.39 -11.35 26.67
CA GLN A 294 -18.23 -11.09 25.49
C GLN A 294 -17.39 -10.75 24.24
N LEU A 295 -16.37 -9.88 24.36
CA LEU A 295 -15.51 -9.54 23.24
C LEU A 295 -14.71 -10.75 22.73
N TYR A 296 -14.16 -11.57 23.63
CA TYR A 296 -13.50 -12.82 23.23
C TYR A 296 -14.46 -13.77 22.51
N THR A 297 -15.70 -13.89 22.99
CA THR A 297 -16.74 -14.71 22.36
C THR A 297 -17.09 -14.21 20.96
N HIS A 298 -17.22 -12.89 20.76
CA HIS A 298 -17.41 -12.32 19.42
C HIS A 298 -16.21 -12.58 18.50
N ALA A 299 -14.99 -12.33 18.96
CA ALA A 299 -13.79 -12.57 18.17
C ALA A 299 -13.63 -14.06 17.80
N TYR A 300 -13.85 -14.97 18.75
CA TYR A 300 -13.83 -16.42 18.53
C TYR A 300 -14.83 -16.85 17.45
N ASN A 301 -16.08 -16.41 17.55
CA ASN A 301 -17.12 -16.79 16.59
C ASN A 301 -16.78 -16.32 15.16
N LEU A 302 -16.25 -15.10 15.03
CA LEU A 302 -15.80 -14.57 13.74
C LEU A 302 -14.60 -15.35 13.18
N TYR A 303 -13.58 -15.62 14.00
CA TYR A 303 -12.43 -16.41 13.56
C TYR A 303 -12.84 -17.81 13.12
N LYS A 304 -13.70 -18.47 13.91
CA LYS A 304 -14.26 -19.78 13.58
C LYS A 304 -14.99 -19.77 12.25
N GLU A 305 -15.89 -18.80 12.05
CA GLU A 305 -16.63 -18.65 10.79
C GLU A 305 -15.66 -18.48 9.61
N ILE A 306 -14.76 -17.50 9.67
CA ILE A 306 -13.85 -17.17 8.57
C ILE A 306 -12.92 -18.34 8.22
N VAL A 307 -12.33 -18.98 9.22
CA VAL A 307 -11.42 -20.12 9.03
C VAL A 307 -12.16 -21.36 8.54
N SER A 308 -13.40 -21.58 8.97
CA SER A 308 -14.20 -22.74 8.53
C SER A 308 -14.71 -22.63 7.09
N LEU A 309 -14.99 -21.42 6.62
CA LEU A 309 -15.54 -21.17 5.29
C LEU A 309 -14.51 -21.31 4.16
N GLN A 310 -13.22 -21.17 4.47
CA GLN A 310 -12.16 -21.06 3.47
C GLN A 310 -11.20 -22.25 3.59
N LYS A 311 -11.09 -23.04 2.52
CA LYS A 311 -10.21 -24.21 2.52
C LYS A 311 -8.73 -23.83 2.53
N GLU A 312 -8.36 -22.88 1.67
CA GLU A 312 -7.04 -22.28 1.60
C GLU A 312 -7.14 -20.82 2.04
N HIS A 313 -6.19 -20.39 2.88
CA HIS A 313 -6.18 -19.06 3.46
C HIS A 313 -4.78 -18.72 3.99
N PRO A 314 -4.50 -17.44 4.31
CA PRO A 314 -3.23 -17.04 4.90
C PRO A 314 -2.87 -17.84 6.16
N VAL A 315 -1.58 -18.17 6.29
CA VAL A 315 -1.09 -19.08 7.34
C VAL A 315 -1.33 -18.51 8.74
N ASN A 316 -1.15 -17.21 8.93
CA ASN A 316 -1.35 -16.50 10.20
C ASN A 316 -2.77 -16.64 10.77
N TRP A 317 -3.78 -16.93 9.94
CA TRP A 317 -5.14 -17.17 10.39
C TRP A 317 -5.24 -18.37 11.34
N HIS A 318 -4.44 -19.42 11.13
CA HIS A 318 -4.38 -20.55 12.06
C HIS A 318 -3.90 -20.09 13.44
N LYS A 319 -2.84 -19.27 13.51
CA LYS A 319 -2.31 -18.75 14.78
C LYS A 319 -3.35 -17.91 15.51
N ASN A 320 -3.99 -16.97 14.80
CA ASN A 320 -4.98 -16.08 15.38
C ASN A 320 -6.20 -16.85 15.93
N TYR A 321 -6.72 -17.81 15.16
CA TYR A 321 -7.84 -18.64 15.62
C TYR A 321 -7.46 -19.54 16.80
N ALA A 322 -6.26 -20.13 16.80
CA ALA A 322 -5.78 -20.93 17.93
C ALA A 322 -5.67 -20.10 19.22
N ILE A 323 -5.17 -18.86 19.14
CA ILE A 323 -5.11 -17.94 20.29
C ILE A 323 -6.52 -17.60 20.78
N ALA A 324 -7.47 -17.35 19.87
CA ALA A 324 -8.87 -17.11 20.25
C ALA A 324 -9.50 -18.32 20.96
N CYS A 325 -9.25 -19.55 20.48
CA CYS A 325 -9.67 -20.77 21.16
C CYS A 325 -9.06 -20.92 22.55
N GLU A 326 -7.77 -20.60 22.71
CA GLU A 326 -7.08 -20.64 23.99
C GLU A 326 -7.70 -19.66 24.99
N ARG A 327 -7.99 -18.42 24.57
CA ARG A 327 -8.67 -17.45 25.43
C ARG A 327 -10.05 -17.92 25.86
N MET A 328 -10.83 -18.45 24.92
CA MET A 328 -12.14 -19.05 25.24
C MET A 328 -12.03 -20.19 26.26
N LEU A 329 -10.99 -21.03 26.16
CA LEU A 329 -10.75 -22.12 27.10
C LEU A 329 -10.49 -21.60 28.52
N ARG A 330 -9.73 -20.51 28.66
CA ARG A 330 -9.40 -19.91 29.96
C ARG A 330 -10.55 -19.16 30.61
N LEU A 331 -11.48 -18.62 29.81
CA LEU A 331 -12.68 -17.95 30.34
C LEU A 331 -13.67 -18.90 31.02
N GLN A 332 -13.66 -20.19 30.68
CA GLN A 332 -14.60 -21.21 31.19
C GLN A 332 -16.08 -20.82 31.01
N GLU A 333 -16.41 -20.02 29.99
CA GLU A 333 -17.79 -19.64 29.72
C GLU A 333 -18.66 -20.84 29.33
N ARG A 334 -19.90 -20.86 29.84
CA ARG A 334 -20.89 -21.89 29.54
C ARG A 334 -21.34 -21.75 28.08
N GLY A 335 -20.82 -22.58 27.17
CA GLY A 335 -21.31 -22.62 25.79
C GLY A 335 -20.45 -23.39 24.79
N VAL A 336 -19.16 -23.58 25.07
CA VAL A 336 -18.26 -24.34 24.18
C VAL A 336 -17.53 -25.43 24.97
N ASP A 337 -17.52 -26.66 24.47
CA ASP A 337 -16.84 -27.77 25.12
C ASP A 337 -15.32 -27.49 25.22
N PRO A 338 -14.74 -27.49 26.44
CA PRO A 338 -13.30 -27.33 26.64
C PRO A 338 -12.46 -28.29 25.81
N GLU A 339 -12.95 -29.51 25.57
CA GLU A 339 -12.24 -30.50 24.76
C GLU A 339 -12.15 -30.07 23.29
N VAL A 340 -13.22 -29.46 22.76
CA VAL A 340 -13.26 -28.92 21.39
C VAL A 340 -12.31 -27.76 21.26
N LEU A 341 -12.35 -26.78 22.19
CA LEU A 341 -11.45 -25.63 22.17
C LEU A 341 -9.98 -26.05 22.22
N LEU A 342 -9.65 -27.00 23.09
CA LEU A 342 -8.29 -27.48 23.26
C LEU A 342 -7.81 -28.28 22.03
N SER A 343 -8.68 -29.11 21.45
CA SER A 343 -8.39 -29.83 20.21
C SER A 343 -8.17 -28.86 19.03
N GLU A 344 -9.01 -27.84 18.89
CA GLU A 344 -8.88 -26.82 17.84
C GLU A 344 -7.61 -25.98 18.02
N THR A 345 -7.29 -25.57 19.26
CA THR A 345 -6.04 -24.86 19.58
C THR A 345 -4.82 -25.65 19.12
N ILE A 346 -4.75 -26.95 19.49
CA ILE A 346 -3.65 -27.83 19.11
C ILE A 346 -3.59 -28.02 17.59
N ARG A 347 -4.74 -28.23 16.94
CA ARG A 347 -4.84 -28.44 15.50
C ARG A 347 -4.28 -27.23 14.74
N HIS A 348 -4.75 -26.03 15.08
CA HIS A 348 -4.40 -24.82 14.36
C HIS A 348 -2.97 -24.36 14.64
N PHE A 349 -2.46 -24.45 15.87
CA PHE A 349 -1.02 -24.21 16.11
C PHE A 349 -0.13 -25.21 15.37
N ARG A 350 -0.52 -26.50 15.28
CA ARG A 350 0.24 -27.46 14.47
C ARG A 350 0.26 -27.06 13.00
N LEU A 351 -0.88 -26.70 12.42
CA LEU A 351 -0.96 -26.24 11.02
C LEU A 351 -0.10 -24.99 10.79
N TYR A 352 -0.12 -24.04 11.73
CA TYR A 352 0.72 -22.85 11.69
C TYR A 352 2.21 -23.19 11.69
N THR A 353 2.68 -23.96 12.68
CA THR A 353 4.11 -24.33 12.81
C THR A 353 4.65 -25.14 11.64
N GLN A 354 3.81 -25.88 10.92
CA GLN A 354 4.21 -26.61 9.70
C GLN A 354 4.46 -25.69 8.50
N LYS A 355 3.69 -24.59 8.39
CA LYS A 355 3.71 -23.68 7.24
C LYS A 355 4.59 -22.43 7.50
N ALA A 356 4.65 -21.90 8.73
CA ALA A 356 5.36 -20.68 9.09
C ALA A 356 6.80 -20.95 9.59
N ARG A 357 7.69 -21.42 8.70
CA ARG A 357 9.05 -21.91 9.07
C ARG A 357 10.01 -20.85 9.64
N ASN A 358 9.75 -19.56 9.39
CA ASN A 358 10.64 -18.46 9.77
C ASN A 358 10.11 -17.61 10.94
N ASP A 359 9.04 -18.03 11.63
CA ASP A 359 8.50 -17.27 12.77
C ASP A 359 9.44 -17.40 14.00
N PRO A 360 9.96 -16.29 14.57
CA PRO A 360 10.81 -16.33 15.76
C PRO A 360 10.11 -16.92 17.00
N GLN A 361 8.78 -16.98 17.02
CA GLN A 361 7.97 -17.53 18.13
C GLN A 361 7.76 -19.05 18.02
N LEU A 362 8.33 -19.73 17.01
CA LEU A 362 8.20 -21.18 16.86
C LEU A 362 8.64 -21.98 18.11
N PRO A 363 9.76 -21.67 18.78
CA PRO A 363 10.18 -22.39 19.99
C PRO A 363 9.12 -22.36 21.08
N ASP A 364 8.56 -21.18 21.37
CA ASP A 364 7.53 -20.99 22.39
C ASP A 364 6.23 -21.72 22.02
N LEU A 365 5.86 -21.71 20.73
CA LEU A 365 4.70 -22.44 20.23
C LEU A 365 4.86 -23.95 20.39
N PHE A 366 6.05 -24.52 20.20
CA PHE A 366 6.29 -25.95 20.43
C PHE A 366 6.16 -26.33 21.91
N VAL A 367 6.65 -25.47 22.81
CA VAL A 367 6.48 -25.65 24.26
C VAL A 367 4.99 -25.60 24.64
N ALA A 368 4.26 -24.60 24.14
CA ALA A 368 2.82 -24.47 24.35
C ALA A 368 2.05 -25.70 23.83
N LEU A 369 2.37 -26.19 22.63
CA LEU A 369 1.76 -27.40 22.05
C LEU A 369 1.97 -28.65 22.92
N LYS A 370 3.15 -28.80 23.54
CA LYS A 370 3.42 -29.92 24.46
C LYS A 370 2.56 -29.82 25.70
N HIS A 371 2.39 -28.62 26.25
CA HIS A 371 1.52 -28.38 27.41
C HIS A 371 0.04 -28.68 27.08
N LEU A 372 -0.47 -28.09 25.99
CA LEU A 372 -1.87 -28.24 25.58
C LEU A 372 -2.24 -29.71 25.32
N ARG A 373 -1.34 -30.52 24.73
CA ARG A 373 -1.57 -31.95 24.53
C ARG A 373 -1.72 -32.72 25.84
N LYS A 374 -0.91 -32.39 26.86
CA LYS A 374 -1.04 -33.00 28.20
C LYS A 374 -2.35 -32.62 28.86
N GLU A 375 -2.75 -31.35 28.74
CA GLU A 375 -4.04 -30.84 29.22
C GLU A 375 -5.21 -31.61 28.56
N LEU A 376 -5.13 -31.87 27.25
CA LEU A 376 -6.17 -32.60 26.52
C LEU A 376 -6.28 -34.06 26.97
N GLN A 377 -5.14 -34.71 27.15
CA GLN A 377 -5.11 -36.08 27.66
C GLN A 377 -5.68 -36.16 29.08
N SER A 378 -5.35 -35.21 29.95
CA SER A 378 -5.89 -35.15 31.31
C SER A 378 -7.41 -34.95 31.30
N LEU A 379 -7.92 -34.06 30.45
CA LEU A 379 -9.36 -33.82 30.32
C LEU A 379 -10.11 -35.08 29.85
N ARG A 380 -9.60 -35.77 28.83
CA ARG A 380 -10.19 -37.01 28.32
C ARG A 380 -10.19 -38.12 29.37
N ASN A 381 -9.10 -38.26 30.10
CA ASN A 381 -9.00 -39.24 31.18
C ASN A 381 -10.04 -38.96 32.28
N ARG A 382 -10.31 -37.69 32.60
CA ARG A 382 -11.35 -37.31 33.58
C ARG A 382 -12.78 -37.54 33.09
N LYS A 383 -13.04 -37.51 31.78
CA LYS A 383 -14.37 -37.82 31.21
C LYS A 383 -14.63 -39.32 31.09
N ASN A 384 -13.57 -40.15 31.04
CA ASN A 384 -13.64 -41.61 30.91
C ASN A 384 -13.69 -42.35 32.26
N VAL A 385 -13.67 -41.61 33.37
CA VAL A 385 -13.91 -42.07 34.75
C VAL A 385 -15.27 -41.55 35.17
#